data_AF-A0A928P7S5-F1
#
_entry.id   AF-A0A928P7S5-F1
#
_cell.length_a   1.000
_cell.length_b   1.000
_cell.length_c   1.000
_cell.angle_alpha   90.00
_cell.angle_beta   90.00
_cell.angle_gamma   90.00
#
_symmetry.space_group_name_H-M   'P 1'
#
loop_
_entity.id
_entity.type
_entity.pdbx_description
1 polymer ?
#
loop_
_entity_poly.entity_id
_entity_poly.type
_entity_poly.pdbx_seq_one_letter_code
_entity_poly.pdbx_strand_id
1 'polypeptide(L)'
;MLETNQCATPFALQQRQLKDLKRLSDEGLRFNLLFNANCYGKDSQSRAFFNKIGNLTDYVRNELGLSSVTTSSLLIAKFIKENFEGIDVRASVNMEIGSIEGMSYVSNFFDSFYVKRELNRNLPMLSKLRQWCDANGKQLYLLANSGCLNNCSAHIFHDNLVAHEAEISAMDNGYQFKGICWDFLSDSNNFYKWLQRTNFIRPEDIALYDHITPAVKLATRVNSAPVRVLNAYIEKRYRGSVMELLEPNHSGIFYPQYIDNSNFRKDFATHVMNCDKQCDKCDFCAEVMKHACIKLADDPSAKV
;
A
#
# COMPACT_ATOMS: atom_id res chain seq x y z
N MET A 1 -19.14 10.91 20.00
CA MET A 1 -20.34 11.13 19.17
C MET A 1 -19.90 11.13 17.71
N LEU A 2 -20.15 10.03 17.00
CA LEU A 2 -19.94 9.94 15.56
C LEU A 2 -21.19 10.54 14.92
N GLU A 3 -21.14 11.81 14.55
CA GLU A 3 -22.18 12.41 13.72
C GLU A 3 -22.24 11.64 12.39
N THR A 4 -23.39 11.03 12.15
CA THR A 4 -23.71 10.29 10.92
C THR A 4 -23.62 11.25 9.73
N ASN A 5 -22.70 10.98 8.80
CA ASN A 5 -22.43 11.74 7.57
C ASN A 5 -23.62 11.86 6.59
N GLN A 6 -24.82 11.42 6.94
CA GLN A 6 -25.96 11.30 6.02
C GLN A 6 -26.63 12.64 5.64
N CYS A 7 -26.24 13.77 6.26
CA CYS A 7 -26.84 15.09 5.97
C CYS A 7 -25.85 16.21 5.62
N ALA A 8 -24.56 15.91 5.46
CA ALA A 8 -23.55 16.94 5.19
C ALA A 8 -23.39 17.19 3.68
N THR A 9 -23.39 18.46 3.27
CA THR A 9 -23.10 18.83 1.87
C THR A 9 -21.65 18.52 1.52
N PRO A 10 -21.30 18.31 0.24
CA PRO A 10 -19.91 18.11 -0.18
C PRO A 10 -18.97 19.23 0.30
N PHE A 11 -19.45 20.47 0.33
CA PHE A 11 -18.71 21.61 0.86
C PHE A 11 -18.45 21.46 2.37
N ALA A 12 -19.46 21.10 3.16
CA ALA A 12 -19.29 20.89 4.60
C ALA A 12 -18.31 19.74 4.91
N LEU A 13 -18.36 18.65 4.13
CA LEU A 13 -17.42 17.53 4.25
C LEU A 13 -15.98 17.97 3.93
N GLN A 14 -15.80 18.77 2.87
CA GLN A 14 -14.49 19.31 2.53
C GLN A 14 -13.95 20.24 3.62
N GLN A 15 -14.77 21.14 4.16
CA GLN A 15 -14.36 22.03 5.26
C GLN A 15 -13.98 21.24 6.52
N ARG A 16 -14.72 20.18 6.85
CA ARG A 16 -14.39 19.28 7.95
C ARG A 16 -13.05 18.59 7.71
N GLN A 17 -12.83 18.05 6.51
CA GLN A 17 -11.56 17.43 6.15
C GLN A 17 -10.39 18.40 6.29
N LEU A 18 -10.52 19.63 5.80
CA LEU A 18 -9.47 20.66 5.92
C LEU A 18 -9.18 21.01 7.38
N LYS A 19 -10.23 21.15 8.21
CA LYS A 19 -10.07 21.38 9.65
C LYS A 19 -9.31 20.24 10.33
N ASP A 20 -9.66 19.00 10.02
CA ASP A 20 -8.99 17.82 10.59
C ASP A 20 -7.52 17.74 10.13
N LEU A 21 -7.23 18.01 8.86
CA LEU A 21 -5.86 18.08 8.34
C LEU A 21 -5.04 19.21 8.98
N LYS A 22 -5.65 20.38 9.18
CA LYS A 22 -4.99 21.51 9.85
C LYS A 22 -4.63 21.17 11.28
N ARG A 23 -5.55 20.52 12.01
CA ARG A 23 -5.29 20.04 13.37
C ARG A 23 -4.11 19.07 13.41
N LEU A 24 -4.05 18.11 12.50
CA LEU A 24 -2.92 17.17 12.41
C LEU A 24 -1.60 17.90 12.09
N SER A 25 -1.64 18.91 11.22
CA SER A 25 -0.51 19.78 10.92
C SER A 25 0.00 20.53 12.15
N ASP A 26 -0.92 21.11 12.92
CA ASP A 26 -0.61 21.88 14.14
C ASP A 26 0.03 21.01 15.23
N GLU A 27 -0.31 19.71 15.27
CA GLU A 27 0.34 18.69 16.11
C GLU A 27 1.71 18.22 15.55
N GLY A 28 2.19 18.82 14.46
CA GLY A 28 3.51 18.57 13.89
C GLY A 28 3.57 17.44 12.85
N LEU A 29 2.44 16.85 12.47
CA LEU A 29 2.43 15.85 11.41
C LEU A 29 2.66 16.50 10.04
N ARG A 30 3.51 15.87 9.24
CA ARG A 30 3.80 16.30 7.86
C ARG A 30 3.07 15.42 6.86
N PHE A 31 2.68 16.01 5.74
CA PHE A 31 1.88 15.32 4.74
C PHE A 31 2.69 14.85 3.54
N ASN A 32 2.24 13.72 2.99
CA ASN A 32 2.64 13.20 1.69
C ASN A 32 1.44 13.30 0.73
N LEU A 33 1.52 14.15 -0.29
CA LEU A 33 0.46 14.31 -1.28
C LEU A 33 0.57 13.24 -2.37
N LEU A 34 -0.52 12.53 -2.62
CA LEU A 34 -0.54 11.41 -3.57
C LEU A 34 -1.07 11.85 -4.95
N PHE A 35 -0.19 11.80 -5.94
CA PHE A 35 -0.51 11.86 -7.37
C PHE A 35 -0.11 10.53 -8.03
N ASN A 36 -0.58 9.43 -7.46
CA ASN A 36 -0.10 8.08 -7.78
C ASN A 36 -1.05 7.25 -8.66
N ALA A 37 -1.91 7.93 -9.43
CA ALA A 37 -2.74 7.27 -10.43
C ALA A 37 -1.84 6.74 -11.56
N ASN A 38 -2.09 5.50 -12.01
CA ASN A 38 -1.27 4.89 -13.06
C ASN A 38 -1.48 5.57 -14.42
N CYS A 39 -2.63 6.21 -14.63
CA CYS A 39 -2.98 6.93 -15.84
C CYS A 39 -3.78 8.20 -15.47
N TYR A 40 -3.55 9.28 -16.22
CA TYR A 40 -4.31 10.54 -16.15
C TYR A 40 -5.07 10.83 -17.45
N GLY A 41 -5.17 9.84 -18.34
CA GLY A 41 -5.88 9.93 -19.61
C GLY A 41 -5.41 11.07 -20.51
N LYS A 42 -6.36 11.69 -21.22
CA LYS A 42 -6.12 12.78 -22.18
C LYS A 42 -5.49 14.04 -21.55
N ASP A 43 -5.68 14.23 -20.24
CA ASP A 43 -5.25 15.46 -19.57
C ASP A 43 -3.78 15.44 -19.16
N SER A 44 -3.12 14.27 -19.24
CA SER A 44 -1.77 13.98 -18.70
C SER A 44 -0.66 14.97 -19.06
N GLN A 45 -0.81 15.73 -20.15
CA GLN A 45 0.17 16.72 -20.62
C GLN A 45 -0.40 18.14 -20.74
N SER A 46 -1.68 18.34 -20.39
CA SER A 46 -2.35 19.61 -20.58
C SER A 46 -1.85 20.67 -19.59
N ARG A 47 -1.85 21.94 -20.01
CA ARG A 47 -1.54 23.07 -19.12
C ARG A 47 -2.50 23.12 -17.93
N ALA A 48 -3.79 22.87 -18.18
CA ALA A 48 -4.81 22.87 -17.14
C ALA A 48 -4.53 21.81 -16.06
N PHE A 49 -4.03 20.64 -16.46
CA PHE A 49 -3.63 19.60 -15.54
C PHE A 49 -2.49 20.05 -14.62
N PHE A 50 -1.39 20.59 -15.18
CA PHE A 50 -0.27 21.07 -14.36
C PHE A 50 -0.63 22.27 -13.49
N ASN A 51 -1.50 23.18 -13.96
CA ASN A 51 -2.05 24.25 -13.11
C ASN A 51 -2.80 23.68 -11.90
N LYS A 52 -3.61 22.62 -12.09
CA LYS A 52 -4.32 21.96 -10.99
C LYS A 52 -3.36 21.31 -10.00
N ILE A 53 -2.35 20.60 -10.49
CA ILE A 53 -1.30 19.98 -9.66
C ILE A 53 -0.54 21.05 -8.87
N GLY A 54 -0.11 22.13 -9.53
CA GLY A 54 0.61 23.23 -8.91
C GLY A 54 -0.21 23.93 -7.82
N ASN A 55 -1.45 24.33 -8.14
CA ASN A 55 -2.32 25.02 -7.19
C ASN A 55 -2.60 24.17 -5.94
N LEU A 56 -2.84 22.86 -6.12
CA LEU A 56 -3.07 21.96 -4.97
C LEU A 56 -1.80 21.76 -4.15
N THR A 57 -0.65 21.60 -4.82
CA THR A 57 0.65 21.43 -4.13
C THR A 57 0.98 22.67 -3.31
N ASP A 58 0.81 23.86 -3.88
CA ASP A 58 1.07 25.13 -3.21
C ASP A 58 0.14 25.34 -2.00
N TYR A 59 -1.16 25.09 -2.17
CA TYR A 59 -2.13 25.16 -1.06
C TYR A 59 -1.76 24.23 0.09
N VAL A 60 -1.51 22.95 -0.19
CA VAL A 60 -1.17 21.97 0.87
C VAL A 60 0.16 22.32 1.54
N ARG A 61 1.14 22.82 0.76
CA ARG A 61 2.42 23.27 1.29
C ARG A 61 2.24 24.41 2.29
N ASN A 62 1.52 25.46 1.90
CA ASN A 62 1.42 26.70 2.66
C ASN A 62 0.47 26.58 3.86
N GLU A 63 -0.59 25.77 3.74
CA GLU A 63 -1.64 25.70 4.77
C GLU A 63 -1.50 24.49 5.71
N LEU A 64 -0.96 23.37 5.22
CA LEU A 64 -1.03 22.08 5.90
C LEU A 64 0.33 21.43 6.18
N GLY A 65 1.44 21.95 5.65
CA GLY A 65 2.77 21.39 5.92
C GLY A 65 3.08 20.14 5.09
N LEU A 66 3.32 20.35 3.80
CA LEU A 66 3.73 19.31 2.85
C LEU A 66 5.23 18.98 2.97
N SER A 67 5.58 17.70 3.14
CA SER A 67 6.98 17.23 3.13
C SER A 67 7.36 16.46 1.88
N SER A 68 6.39 15.80 1.23
CA SER A 68 6.68 14.94 0.08
C SER A 68 5.50 14.85 -0.87
N VAL A 69 5.80 14.52 -2.13
CA VAL A 69 4.81 14.18 -3.15
C VAL A 69 5.14 12.80 -3.68
N THR A 70 4.18 11.88 -3.69
CA THR A 70 4.36 10.55 -4.30
C THR A 70 3.59 10.46 -5.59
N THR A 71 4.27 10.11 -6.69
CA THR A 71 3.67 10.05 -8.03
C THR A 71 4.17 8.86 -8.84
N SER A 72 3.32 8.38 -9.75
CA SER A 72 3.66 7.42 -10.80
C SER A 72 3.95 8.09 -12.15
N SER A 73 3.67 9.39 -12.29
CA SER A 73 3.91 10.15 -13.51
C SER A 73 5.26 10.86 -13.48
N LEU A 74 6.12 10.55 -14.45
CA LEU A 74 7.40 11.24 -14.64
C LEU A 74 7.22 12.73 -14.93
N LEU A 75 6.11 13.12 -15.56
CA LEU A 75 5.83 14.52 -15.87
C LEU A 75 5.44 15.29 -14.61
N ILE A 76 4.64 14.69 -13.71
CA ILE A 76 4.35 15.29 -12.42
C ILE A 76 5.62 15.36 -11.58
N ALA A 77 6.42 14.30 -11.54
CA ALA A 77 7.67 14.28 -10.79
C ALA A 77 8.60 15.42 -11.24
N LYS A 78 8.81 15.54 -12.55
CA LYS A 78 9.58 16.63 -13.16
C LYS A 78 9.01 18.01 -12.80
N PHE A 79 7.71 18.20 -13.01
CA PHE A 79 7.03 19.46 -12.72
C PHE A 79 7.20 19.88 -11.26
N ILE A 80 7.02 18.97 -10.30
CA ILE A 80 7.20 19.27 -8.88
C ILE A 80 8.65 19.66 -8.58
N LYS A 81 9.63 18.90 -9.09
CA LYS A 81 11.05 19.19 -8.87
C LYS A 81 11.49 20.55 -9.43
N GLU A 82 10.92 20.96 -10.56
CA GLU A 82 11.26 22.24 -11.21
C GLU A 82 10.61 23.45 -10.54
N ASN A 83 9.49 23.28 -9.82
CA ASN A 83 8.68 24.39 -9.32
C ASN A 83 8.58 24.46 -7.79
N PHE A 84 8.95 23.41 -7.06
CA PHE A 84 8.81 23.34 -5.60
C PHE A 84 10.07 22.80 -4.93
N GLU A 85 10.88 23.71 -4.40
CA GLU A 85 12.05 23.36 -3.60
C GLU A 85 11.67 22.74 -2.24
N GLY A 86 12.51 21.81 -1.77
CA GLY A 86 12.38 21.20 -0.44
C GLY A 86 11.29 20.14 -0.30
N ILE A 87 10.60 19.76 -1.39
CA ILE A 87 9.66 18.63 -1.41
C ILE A 87 10.39 17.36 -1.85
N ASP A 88 10.33 16.32 -1.04
CA ASP A 88 10.82 14.98 -1.41
C ASP A 88 9.88 14.32 -2.44
N VAL A 89 10.34 14.18 -3.69
CA VAL A 89 9.55 13.59 -4.77
C VAL A 89 9.77 12.08 -4.82
N ARG A 90 8.74 11.31 -4.48
CA ARG A 90 8.81 9.85 -4.32
C ARG A 90 8.20 9.11 -5.50
N ALA A 91 8.93 8.12 -6.03
CA ALA A 91 8.36 7.18 -6.99
C ALA A 91 7.32 6.30 -6.31
N SER A 92 6.13 6.23 -6.89
CA SER A 92 5.02 5.42 -6.38
C SER A 92 5.33 3.93 -6.45
N VAL A 93 4.82 3.19 -5.47
CA VAL A 93 4.82 1.71 -5.47
C VAL A 93 4.16 1.11 -6.72
N ASN A 94 3.24 1.83 -7.35
CA ASN A 94 2.55 1.41 -8.58
C ASN A 94 3.48 1.38 -9.80
N MET A 95 4.66 2.02 -9.73
CA MET A 95 5.68 1.94 -10.79
C MET A 95 6.43 0.60 -10.79
N GLU A 96 6.22 -0.25 -9.77
CA GLU A 96 6.85 -1.57 -9.64
C GLU A 96 8.39 -1.57 -9.75
N ILE A 97 9.04 -0.50 -9.32
CA ILE A 97 10.50 -0.41 -9.36
C ILE A 97 11.09 -1.37 -8.33
N GLY A 98 11.79 -2.41 -8.81
CA GLY A 98 12.36 -3.48 -7.99
C GLY A 98 13.80 -3.85 -8.31
N SER A 99 14.50 -3.06 -9.14
CA SER A 99 15.90 -3.29 -9.48
C SER A 99 16.71 -2.00 -9.47
N ILE A 100 18.03 -2.14 -9.40
CA ILE A 100 18.96 -0.99 -9.47
C ILE A 100 18.86 -0.31 -10.83
N GLU A 101 18.73 -1.08 -11.91
CA GLU A 101 18.55 -0.57 -13.27
C GLU A 101 17.25 0.23 -13.39
N GLY A 102 16.16 -0.27 -12.81
CA GLY A 102 14.88 0.45 -12.79
C GLY A 102 14.96 1.78 -12.06
N MET A 103 15.64 1.82 -10.90
CA MET A 103 15.87 3.08 -10.17
C MET A 103 16.77 4.03 -10.95
N SER A 104 17.82 3.53 -11.61
CA SER A 104 18.78 4.37 -12.33
C SER A 104 18.14 5.10 -13.52
N TYR A 105 17.24 4.45 -14.26
CA TYR A 105 16.51 5.04 -15.39
C TYR A 105 15.69 6.27 -15.02
N VAL A 106 15.15 6.33 -13.81
CA VAL A 106 14.28 7.43 -13.36
C VAL A 106 14.87 8.26 -12.22
N SER A 107 16.14 8.02 -11.87
CA SER A 107 16.84 8.62 -10.73
C SER A 107 16.86 10.15 -10.71
N ASN A 108 16.83 10.78 -11.89
CA ASN A 108 16.78 12.24 -11.99
C ASN A 108 15.40 12.83 -11.64
N PHE A 109 14.34 12.04 -11.83
CA PHE A 109 12.95 12.46 -11.57
C PHE A 109 12.53 12.32 -10.11
N PHE A 110 13.18 11.43 -9.35
CA PHE A 110 12.77 11.09 -7.99
C PHE A 110 13.91 11.20 -7.00
N ASP A 111 13.60 11.65 -5.79
CA ASP A 111 14.53 11.71 -4.65
C ASP A 111 14.44 10.44 -3.82
N SER A 112 13.31 9.73 -3.89
CA SER A 112 13.08 8.51 -3.14
C SER A 112 12.19 7.50 -3.87
N PHE A 113 12.22 6.24 -3.43
CA PHE A 113 11.53 5.14 -4.10
C PHE A 113 10.69 4.32 -3.14
N TYR A 114 9.39 4.14 -3.42
CA TYR A 114 8.67 2.99 -2.90
C TYR A 114 9.02 1.75 -3.73
N VAL A 115 9.52 0.71 -3.06
CA VAL A 115 9.93 -0.53 -3.73
C VAL A 115 8.72 -1.34 -4.17
N LYS A 116 8.86 -2.06 -5.29
CA LYS A 116 7.96 -3.13 -5.70
C LYS A 116 7.61 -4.05 -4.52
N ARG A 117 6.32 -4.16 -4.21
CA ARG A 117 5.77 -4.83 -3.01
C ARG A 117 6.25 -6.27 -2.87
N GLU A 118 6.39 -7.00 -3.98
CA GLU A 118 6.85 -8.39 -4.03
C GLU A 118 8.21 -8.60 -3.33
N LEU A 119 9.02 -7.55 -3.24
CA LEU A 119 10.33 -7.57 -2.60
C LEU A 119 10.29 -7.36 -1.09
N ASN A 120 9.12 -7.04 -0.50
CA ASN A 120 8.98 -6.87 0.95
C ASN A 120 9.54 -8.08 1.73
N ARG A 121 9.44 -9.30 1.18
CA ARG A 121 9.97 -10.52 1.80
C ARG A 121 11.21 -11.05 1.06
N ASN A 122 12.09 -10.15 0.62
CA ASN A 122 13.37 -10.49 -0.01
C ASN A 122 14.45 -9.56 0.56
N LEU A 123 14.94 -9.88 1.75
CA LEU A 123 15.94 -9.08 2.45
C LEU A 123 17.23 -8.90 1.64
N PRO A 124 17.80 -9.93 0.98
CA PRO A 124 18.97 -9.74 0.13
C PRO A 124 18.77 -8.69 -0.95
N MET A 125 17.60 -8.66 -1.59
CA MET A 125 17.29 -7.64 -2.61
C MET A 125 17.07 -6.26 -1.97
N LEU A 126 16.30 -6.18 -0.88
CA LEU A 126 16.07 -4.90 -0.19
C LEU A 126 17.38 -4.26 0.28
N SER A 127 18.32 -5.04 0.81
CA SER A 127 19.64 -4.55 1.20
C SER A 127 20.44 -4.01 0.01
N LYS A 128 20.38 -4.68 -1.16
CA LYS A 128 21.02 -4.18 -2.39
C LYS A 128 20.41 -2.84 -2.86
N LEU A 129 19.08 -2.75 -2.86
CA LEU A 129 18.39 -1.52 -3.24
C LEU A 129 18.69 -0.38 -2.25
N ARG A 130 18.75 -0.68 -0.95
CA ARG A 130 19.09 0.28 0.10
C ARG A 130 20.51 0.83 -0.08
N GLN A 131 21.49 -0.06 -0.27
CA GLN A 131 22.88 0.34 -0.49
C GLN A 131 23.03 1.24 -1.71
N TRP A 132 22.31 0.95 -2.80
CA TRP A 132 22.30 1.82 -3.97
C TRP A 132 21.69 3.18 -3.66
N CYS A 133 20.58 3.23 -2.91
CA CYS A 133 19.96 4.49 -2.51
C CYS A 133 20.92 5.35 -1.68
N ASP A 134 21.61 4.75 -0.70
CA ASP A 134 22.61 5.44 0.13
C ASP A 134 23.74 6.04 -0.71
N ALA A 135 24.28 5.25 -1.64
CA ALA A 135 25.35 5.69 -2.53
C ALA A 135 24.94 6.83 -3.47
N ASN A 136 23.64 7.03 -3.69
CA ASN A 136 23.10 8.02 -4.63
C ASN A 136 22.28 9.13 -3.93
N GLY A 137 22.34 9.22 -2.60
CA GLY A 137 21.60 10.22 -1.83
C GLY A 137 20.07 10.10 -1.98
N LYS A 138 19.56 8.88 -2.13
CA LYS A 138 18.13 8.57 -2.26
C LYS A 138 17.61 7.87 -1.01
N GLN A 139 16.28 7.84 -0.84
CA GLN A 139 15.65 7.04 0.22
C GLN A 139 14.82 5.89 -0.36
N LEU A 140 14.72 4.80 0.42
CA LEU A 140 13.95 3.61 0.10
C LEU A 140 12.77 3.50 1.05
N TYR A 141 11.55 3.30 0.53
CA TYR A 141 10.31 3.16 1.29
C TYR A 141 9.57 1.87 0.94
N LEU A 142 8.76 1.38 1.87
CA LEU A 142 7.97 0.15 1.69
C LEU A 142 6.46 0.43 1.85
N LEU A 143 5.64 -0.47 1.31
CA LEU A 143 4.20 -0.55 1.59
C LEU A 143 3.94 -1.87 2.32
N ALA A 144 3.57 -1.81 3.60
CA ALA A 144 3.52 -3.00 4.44
C ALA A 144 2.28 -3.88 4.19
N ASN A 145 1.11 -3.31 3.98
CA ASN A 145 -0.15 -4.04 4.09
C ASN A 145 -0.87 -4.23 2.75
N SER A 146 -0.12 -4.42 1.68
CA SER A 146 -0.70 -4.81 0.39
C SER A 146 -1.29 -6.22 0.46
N GLY A 147 -2.57 -6.33 0.15
CA GLY A 147 -3.28 -7.61 -0.03
C GLY A 147 -3.14 -8.22 -1.42
N CYS A 148 -2.55 -7.50 -2.38
CA CYS A 148 -2.39 -7.99 -3.75
C CYS A 148 -1.56 -9.28 -3.83
N LEU A 149 -1.90 -10.13 -4.81
CA LEU A 149 -1.08 -11.28 -5.16
C LEU A 149 0.23 -10.82 -5.81
N ASN A 150 1.32 -11.51 -5.47
CA ASN A 150 2.64 -11.32 -6.07
C ASN A 150 2.61 -11.65 -7.55
N ASN A 151 3.21 -10.79 -8.38
CA ASN A 151 3.35 -11.00 -9.83
C ASN A 151 1.99 -11.21 -10.52
N CYS A 152 0.96 -10.48 -10.09
CA CYS A 152 -0.36 -10.55 -10.71
C CYS A 152 -0.31 -9.96 -12.13
N SER A 153 -0.57 -10.79 -13.15
CA SER A 153 -0.51 -10.36 -14.56
C SER A 153 -1.57 -9.31 -14.93
N ALA A 154 -2.64 -9.16 -14.16
CA ALA A 154 -3.65 -8.13 -14.37
C ALA A 154 -3.39 -6.83 -13.61
N HIS A 155 -2.23 -6.70 -12.96
CA HIS A 155 -1.98 -5.56 -12.07
C HIS A 155 -2.06 -4.21 -12.80
N ILE A 156 -1.36 -4.04 -13.94
CA ILE A 156 -1.42 -2.79 -14.74
C ILE A 156 -2.85 -2.50 -15.22
N PHE A 157 -3.57 -3.53 -15.67
CA PHE A 157 -4.96 -3.39 -16.11
C PHE A 157 -5.85 -2.91 -14.96
N HIS A 158 -5.73 -3.53 -13.79
CA HIS A 158 -6.50 -3.18 -12.60
C HIS A 158 -6.17 -1.76 -12.11
N ASP A 159 -4.89 -1.40 -12.01
CA ASP A 159 -4.47 -0.07 -11.57
C ASP A 159 -4.96 1.03 -12.53
N ASN A 160 -5.09 0.75 -13.82
CA ASN A 160 -5.70 1.66 -14.78
C ASN A 160 -7.21 1.81 -14.56
N LEU A 161 -7.93 0.73 -14.25
CA LEU A 161 -9.35 0.82 -13.87
C LEU A 161 -9.54 1.65 -12.61
N VAL A 162 -8.69 1.46 -11.59
CA VAL A 162 -8.72 2.28 -10.36
C VAL A 162 -8.40 3.73 -10.65
N ALA A 163 -7.43 4.02 -11.52
CA ALA A 163 -7.07 5.38 -11.90
C ALA A 163 -8.23 6.14 -12.58
N HIS A 164 -9.10 5.43 -13.28
CA HIS A 164 -10.25 5.96 -14.00
C HIS A 164 -11.61 5.62 -13.33
N GLU A 165 -11.61 5.18 -12.07
CA GLU A 165 -12.82 4.66 -11.39
C GLU A 165 -13.98 5.66 -11.41
N ALA A 166 -13.70 6.95 -11.19
CA ALA A 166 -14.72 7.99 -11.22
C ALA A 166 -15.37 8.15 -12.61
N GLU A 167 -14.55 8.12 -13.67
CA GLU A 167 -15.04 8.22 -15.05
C GLU A 167 -15.82 6.97 -15.46
N ILE A 168 -15.31 5.79 -15.10
CA ILE A 168 -15.97 4.51 -15.36
C ILE A 168 -17.30 4.43 -14.61
N SER A 169 -17.36 4.85 -13.34
CA SER A 169 -18.59 4.80 -12.53
C SER A 169 -19.74 5.64 -13.08
N ALA A 170 -19.45 6.62 -13.94
CA ALA A 170 -20.44 7.48 -14.59
C ALA A 170 -21.02 6.88 -15.88
N MET A 171 -20.53 5.72 -16.33
CA MET A 171 -20.96 5.05 -17.56
C MET A 171 -22.00 3.96 -17.27
N ASP A 172 -22.81 3.64 -18.29
CA ASP A 172 -23.64 2.42 -18.32
C ASP A 172 -22.75 1.20 -18.60
N ASN A 173 -22.11 0.69 -17.55
CA ASN A 173 -21.11 -0.37 -17.68
C ASN A 173 -21.76 -1.75 -17.91
N GLY A 174 -21.40 -2.42 -19.01
CA GLY A 174 -21.85 -3.78 -19.29
C GLY A 174 -21.16 -4.89 -18.48
N TYR A 175 -20.02 -4.59 -17.83
CA TYR A 175 -19.24 -5.56 -17.04
C TYR A 175 -18.59 -4.89 -15.83
N GLN A 176 -18.45 -5.65 -14.74
CA GLN A 176 -17.72 -5.23 -13.54
C GLN A 176 -16.51 -6.14 -13.32
N PHE A 177 -15.32 -5.55 -13.22
CA PHE A 177 -14.09 -6.27 -12.87
C PHE A 177 -13.84 -6.19 -11.37
N LYS A 178 -14.02 -7.31 -10.66
CA LYS A 178 -13.76 -7.38 -9.21
C LYS A 178 -12.28 -7.56 -8.85
N GLY A 179 -11.45 -8.02 -9.80
CA GLY A 179 -10.03 -8.34 -9.60
C GLY A 179 -9.73 -9.85 -9.65
N ILE A 180 -8.66 -10.23 -10.37
CA ILE A 180 -8.25 -11.65 -10.55
C ILE A 180 -8.00 -12.37 -9.21
N CYS A 181 -7.49 -11.64 -8.22
CA CYS A 181 -7.21 -12.20 -6.90
C CYS A 181 -8.46 -12.83 -6.24
N TRP A 182 -9.64 -12.25 -6.45
CA TRP A 182 -10.87 -12.77 -5.88
C TRP A 182 -11.29 -14.10 -6.49
N ASP A 183 -11.26 -14.21 -7.82
CA ASP A 183 -11.55 -15.47 -8.52
C ASP A 183 -10.52 -16.55 -8.19
N PHE A 184 -9.24 -16.18 -8.23
CA PHE A 184 -8.14 -17.12 -7.96
C PHE A 184 -8.21 -17.72 -6.55
N LEU A 185 -8.48 -16.90 -5.54
CA LEU A 185 -8.55 -17.33 -4.14
C LEU A 185 -9.87 -18.02 -3.78
N SER A 186 -10.93 -17.86 -4.58
CA SER A 186 -12.20 -18.57 -4.39
C SER A 186 -12.07 -20.08 -4.65
N ASP A 187 -11.05 -20.51 -5.40
CA ASP A 187 -10.69 -21.92 -5.49
C ASP A 187 -9.96 -22.37 -4.21
N SER A 188 -10.57 -23.32 -3.49
CA SER A 188 -10.01 -23.94 -2.29
C SER A 188 -8.59 -24.52 -2.46
N ASN A 189 -8.20 -24.92 -3.68
CA ASN A 189 -6.83 -25.38 -3.96
C ASN A 189 -5.78 -24.27 -3.87
N ASN A 190 -6.21 -23.01 -3.99
CA ASN A 190 -5.37 -21.83 -3.90
C ASN A 190 -5.41 -21.16 -2.52
N PHE A 191 -6.39 -21.52 -1.69
CA PHE A 191 -6.52 -21.05 -0.30
C PHE A 191 -5.19 -21.17 0.48
N TYR A 192 -4.61 -22.39 0.53
CA TYR A 192 -3.37 -22.65 1.27
C TYR A 192 -2.14 -21.99 0.62
N LYS A 193 -2.27 -21.54 -0.64
CA LYS A 193 -1.23 -20.84 -1.38
C LYS A 193 -1.28 -19.33 -1.16
N TRP A 194 -2.25 -18.79 -0.43
CA TRP A 194 -2.37 -17.35 -0.23
C TRP A 194 -1.11 -16.72 0.39
N LEU A 195 -0.56 -17.34 1.45
CA LEU A 195 0.58 -16.76 2.17
C LEU A 195 1.86 -16.72 1.31
N GLN A 196 2.10 -17.75 0.50
CA GLN A 196 3.23 -17.79 -0.44
C GLN A 196 3.06 -16.82 -1.63
N ARG A 197 1.81 -16.45 -1.96
CA ARG A 197 1.49 -15.54 -3.06
C ARG A 197 1.27 -14.10 -2.62
N THR A 198 1.53 -13.74 -1.37
CA THR A 198 1.40 -12.37 -0.86
C THR A 198 2.73 -11.83 -0.32
N ASN A 199 2.79 -10.53 -0.03
CA ASN A 199 4.01 -9.82 0.32
C ASN A 199 3.87 -8.88 1.53
N PHE A 200 2.78 -9.00 2.28
CA PHE A 200 2.57 -8.11 3.42
C PHE A 200 3.66 -8.28 4.49
N ILE A 201 3.94 -7.21 5.20
CA ILE A 201 4.80 -7.16 6.39
C ILE A 201 3.87 -7.11 7.60
N ARG A 202 3.95 -8.09 8.51
CA ARG A 202 3.11 -8.07 9.72
C ARG A 202 3.55 -6.93 10.64
N PRO A 203 2.63 -6.41 11.47
CA PRO A 203 2.99 -5.47 12.53
C PRO A 203 4.14 -5.96 13.42
N GLU A 204 4.15 -7.24 13.78
CA GLU A 204 5.19 -7.87 14.61
C GLU A 204 6.57 -7.90 13.94
N ASP A 205 6.59 -7.91 12.60
CA ASP A 205 7.81 -8.06 11.81
C ASP A 205 8.40 -6.72 11.38
N ILE A 206 7.69 -5.60 11.62
CA ILE A 206 8.05 -4.28 11.05
C ILE A 206 9.43 -3.80 11.49
N ALA A 207 9.85 -4.11 12.72
CA ALA A 207 11.15 -3.71 13.26
C ALA A 207 12.33 -4.36 12.52
N LEU A 208 12.10 -5.47 11.83
CA LEU A 208 13.13 -6.11 11.00
C LEU A 208 13.54 -5.24 9.79
N TYR A 209 12.76 -4.19 9.48
CA TYR A 209 12.97 -3.30 8.35
C TYR A 209 13.58 -1.94 8.74
N ASP A 210 13.84 -1.69 10.03
CA ASP A 210 14.33 -0.38 10.52
C ASP A 210 15.66 0.03 9.85
N HIS A 211 16.51 -0.93 9.49
CA HIS A 211 17.78 -0.69 8.78
C HIS A 211 17.62 -0.54 7.26
N ILE A 212 16.46 -0.89 6.71
CA ILE A 212 16.17 -0.82 5.28
C ILE A 212 15.51 0.51 4.93
N THR A 213 14.57 0.99 5.74
CA THR A 213 13.72 2.13 5.39
C THR A 213 13.46 3.05 6.58
N PRO A 214 13.44 4.38 6.38
CA PRO A 214 13.10 5.32 7.45
C PRO A 214 11.58 5.39 7.73
N ALA A 215 10.73 4.91 6.82
CA ALA A 215 9.29 4.91 7.03
C ALA A 215 8.58 3.85 6.16
N VAL A 216 7.43 3.38 6.64
CA VAL A 216 6.60 2.41 5.92
C VAL A 216 5.21 2.98 5.69
N LYS A 217 4.70 2.85 4.47
CA LYS A 217 3.35 3.25 4.09
C LYS A 217 2.36 2.16 4.48
N LEU A 218 1.18 2.59 4.93
CA LEU A 218 -0.01 1.77 5.10
C LEU A 218 -1.07 2.21 4.08
N ALA A 219 -1.67 1.26 3.37
CA ALA A 219 -2.84 1.46 2.53
C ALA A 219 -4.10 1.26 3.37
N THR A 220 -4.94 2.29 3.43
CA THR A 220 -6.19 2.26 4.21
C THR A 220 -7.32 3.01 3.49
N ARG A 221 -7.25 3.13 2.15
CA ARG A 221 -8.17 3.98 1.39
C ARG A 221 -9.59 3.42 1.43
N VAL A 222 -9.73 2.10 1.28
CA VAL A 222 -11.04 1.41 1.32
C VAL A 222 -11.22 0.55 2.56
N ASN A 223 -10.28 0.58 3.50
CA ASN A 223 -10.40 -0.16 4.76
C ASN A 223 -11.47 0.50 5.64
N SER A 224 -12.44 -0.29 6.13
CA SER A 224 -13.55 0.19 6.96
C SER A 224 -13.12 0.53 8.40
N ALA A 225 -11.94 0.08 8.84
CA ALA A 225 -11.38 0.30 10.17
C ALA A 225 -9.92 0.77 10.10
N PRO A 226 -9.61 1.93 9.49
CA PRO A 226 -8.23 2.39 9.26
C PRO A 226 -7.43 2.60 10.57
N VAL A 227 -8.11 3.00 11.65
CA VAL A 227 -7.49 3.16 12.98
C VAL A 227 -6.99 1.83 13.53
N ARG A 228 -7.66 0.72 13.21
CA ARG A 228 -7.22 -0.62 13.61
C ARG A 228 -5.87 -0.97 12.99
N VAL A 229 -5.74 -0.70 11.68
CA VAL A 229 -4.49 -0.91 10.95
C VAL A 229 -3.39 -0.05 11.56
N LEU A 230 -3.66 1.25 11.78
CA LEU A 230 -2.69 2.16 12.38
C LEU A 230 -2.22 1.68 13.77
N ASN A 231 -3.16 1.34 14.66
CA ASN A 231 -2.84 0.87 16.02
C ASN A 231 -2.01 -0.41 15.98
N ALA A 232 -2.35 -1.36 15.11
CA ALA A 232 -1.60 -2.61 14.98
C ALA A 232 -0.11 -2.36 14.72
N TYR A 233 0.23 -1.48 13.76
CA TYR A 233 1.62 -1.18 13.42
C TYR A 233 2.32 -0.30 14.46
N ILE A 234 1.60 0.60 15.15
CA ILE A 234 2.16 1.38 16.27
C ILE A 234 2.52 0.44 17.44
N GLU A 235 1.62 -0.47 17.79
CA GLU A 235 1.78 -1.42 18.90
C GLU A 235 2.67 -2.61 18.52
N LYS A 236 3.05 -2.73 17.23
CA LYS A 236 3.80 -3.85 16.64
C LYS A 236 3.16 -5.21 16.99
N ARG A 237 1.83 -5.24 17.05
CA ARG A 237 1.06 -6.41 17.45
C ARG A 237 -0.37 -6.37 16.91
N TYR A 238 -0.90 -7.52 16.52
CA TYR A 238 -2.31 -7.66 16.19
C TYR A 238 -2.86 -9.04 16.54
N ARG A 239 -4.06 -9.06 17.13
CA ARG A 239 -4.84 -10.27 17.42
C ARG A 239 -6.11 -10.25 16.56
N GLY A 240 -6.35 -11.32 15.81
CA GLY A 240 -7.44 -11.41 14.84
C GLY A 240 -6.94 -11.70 13.43
N SER A 241 -7.84 -11.64 12.45
CA SER A 241 -7.52 -11.99 11.07
C SER A 241 -6.50 -11.02 10.46
N VAL A 242 -5.33 -11.51 10.06
CA VAL A 242 -4.30 -10.69 9.41
C VAL A 242 -4.82 -10.00 8.14
N MET A 243 -5.83 -10.56 7.47
CA MET A 243 -6.42 -10.00 6.25
C MET A 243 -7.18 -8.69 6.50
N GLU A 244 -7.67 -8.46 7.71
CA GLU A 244 -8.33 -7.19 8.10
C GLU A 244 -7.35 -6.01 8.07
N LEU A 245 -6.05 -6.29 8.17
CA LEU A 245 -5.01 -5.29 8.06
C LEU A 245 -4.67 -4.95 6.60
N LEU A 246 -5.10 -5.76 5.63
CA LEU A 246 -4.64 -5.69 4.25
C LEU A 246 -5.62 -4.95 3.33
N GLU A 247 -5.08 -4.40 2.24
CA GLU A 247 -5.86 -3.83 1.15
C GLU A 247 -5.41 -4.41 -0.19
N PRO A 248 -6.25 -5.20 -0.89
CA PRO A 248 -7.62 -5.60 -0.53
C PRO A 248 -7.69 -6.61 0.63
N ASN A 249 -8.79 -6.54 1.39
CA ASN A 249 -9.12 -7.48 2.48
C ASN A 249 -9.91 -8.67 1.94
N HIS A 250 -9.28 -9.85 1.85
CA HIS A 250 -9.91 -11.07 1.32
C HIS A 250 -10.69 -11.91 2.34
N SER A 251 -10.93 -11.40 3.56
CA SER A 251 -11.56 -12.19 4.64
C SER A 251 -12.89 -12.83 4.24
N GLY A 252 -13.68 -12.18 3.37
CA GLY A 252 -14.95 -12.71 2.89
C GLY A 252 -14.84 -14.02 2.11
N ILE A 253 -13.72 -14.24 1.38
CA ILE A 253 -13.48 -15.51 0.67
C ILE A 253 -13.15 -16.64 1.65
N PHE A 254 -12.48 -16.30 2.75
CA PHE A 254 -11.95 -17.28 3.69
C PHE A 254 -13.02 -17.77 4.66
N TYR A 255 -14.14 -17.06 4.80
CA TYR A 255 -15.25 -17.42 5.69
C TYR A 255 -15.76 -18.86 5.46
N PRO A 256 -16.01 -19.66 6.52
CA PRO A 256 -16.00 -19.32 7.96
C PRO A 256 -14.62 -19.49 8.63
N GLN A 257 -13.54 -19.48 7.86
CA GLN A 257 -12.18 -19.50 8.36
C GLN A 257 -11.56 -18.11 8.36
N TYR A 258 -10.56 -17.91 9.22
CA TYR A 258 -9.71 -16.74 9.19
C TYR A 258 -8.27 -17.11 9.55
N ILE A 259 -7.32 -16.24 9.18
CA ILE A 259 -5.90 -16.47 9.46
C ILE A 259 -5.51 -15.59 10.65
N ASP A 260 -5.43 -16.16 11.85
CA ASP A 260 -5.07 -15.42 13.06
C ASP A 260 -3.61 -14.98 12.98
N ASN A 261 -3.40 -13.66 13.00
CA ASN A 261 -2.09 -13.04 12.98
C ASN A 261 -1.19 -13.50 14.15
N SER A 262 -1.79 -13.80 15.31
CA SER A 262 -1.07 -14.24 16.50
C SER A 262 -0.57 -15.69 16.42
N ASN A 263 -1.13 -16.52 15.53
CA ASN A 263 -0.78 -17.94 15.39
C ASN A 263 0.25 -18.21 14.30
N PHE A 264 0.83 -17.17 13.70
CA PHE A 264 1.98 -17.35 12.81
C PHE A 264 3.18 -17.89 13.59
N ARG A 265 3.93 -18.79 12.95
CA ARG A 265 5.17 -19.33 13.54
C ARG A 265 6.16 -18.21 13.85
N LYS A 266 6.91 -18.34 14.94
CA LYS A 266 7.90 -17.35 15.39
C LYS A 266 9.03 -17.13 14.38
N ASP A 267 9.40 -18.17 13.63
CA ASP A 267 10.43 -18.14 12.59
C ASP A 267 9.93 -17.67 11.22
N PHE A 268 8.64 -17.31 11.11
CA PHE A 268 7.99 -16.94 9.84
C PHE A 268 8.76 -15.86 9.09
N ALA A 269 8.96 -14.69 9.71
CA ALA A 269 9.57 -13.54 9.06
C ALA A 269 11.02 -13.82 8.63
N THR A 270 11.84 -14.33 9.55
CA THR A 270 13.24 -14.67 9.30
C THR A 270 13.38 -15.70 8.17
N HIS A 271 12.46 -16.66 8.07
CA HIS A 271 12.45 -17.63 6.98
C HIS A 271 12.05 -16.98 5.65
N VAL A 272 10.89 -16.32 5.59
CA VAL A 272 10.36 -15.82 4.31
C VAL A 272 11.15 -14.65 3.75
N MET A 273 11.89 -13.90 4.59
CA MET A 273 12.77 -12.82 4.15
C MET A 273 14.02 -13.34 3.42
N ASN A 274 14.43 -14.59 3.66
CA ASN A 274 15.69 -15.15 3.16
C ASN A 274 15.52 -16.37 2.25
N CYS A 275 14.31 -16.91 2.11
CA CYS A 275 14.06 -18.06 1.24
C CYS A 275 14.20 -17.68 -0.25
N ASP A 276 14.57 -18.66 -1.08
CA ASP A 276 14.79 -18.52 -2.53
C ASP A 276 13.50 -18.48 -3.38
N LYS A 277 12.34 -18.64 -2.74
CA LYS A 277 11.00 -18.68 -3.37
C LYS A 277 10.79 -19.84 -4.35
N GLN A 278 11.54 -20.95 -4.24
CA GLN A 278 11.22 -22.23 -4.89
C GLN A 278 10.04 -22.91 -4.17
N CYS A 279 8.87 -22.26 -4.18
CA CYS A 279 7.69 -22.67 -3.42
C CYS A 279 7.10 -24.02 -3.90
N ASP A 280 7.45 -24.48 -5.09
CA ASP A 280 7.10 -25.82 -5.61
C ASP A 280 7.80 -26.95 -4.85
N LYS A 281 8.88 -26.66 -4.13
CA LYS A 281 9.69 -27.62 -3.37
C LYS A 281 9.68 -27.35 -1.86
N CYS A 282 8.83 -26.44 -1.38
CA CYS A 282 8.84 -25.97 0.00
C CYS A 282 7.42 -25.84 0.56
N ASP A 283 7.14 -26.53 1.67
CA ASP A 283 5.82 -26.54 2.32
C ASP A 283 5.70 -25.55 3.50
N PHE A 284 6.75 -24.78 3.81
CA PHE A 284 6.81 -23.92 4.99
C PHE A 284 5.59 -22.99 5.12
N CYS A 285 5.24 -22.27 4.05
CA CYS A 285 4.10 -21.35 4.07
C CYS A 285 2.76 -22.08 4.21
N ALA A 286 2.64 -23.29 3.66
CA ALA A 286 1.45 -24.11 3.79
C ALA A 286 1.28 -24.62 5.23
N GLU A 287 2.37 -24.98 5.90
CA GLU A 287 2.37 -25.34 7.32
C GLU A 287 1.99 -24.15 8.22
N VAL A 288 2.55 -22.97 7.95
CA VAL A 288 2.17 -21.73 8.66
C VAL A 288 0.68 -21.46 8.47
N MET A 289 0.17 -21.58 7.24
CA MET A 289 -1.26 -21.42 6.94
C MET A 289 -2.13 -22.42 7.70
N LYS A 290 -1.76 -23.70 7.73
CA LYS A 290 -2.50 -24.74 8.48
C LYS A 290 -2.58 -24.43 9.97
N HIS A 291 -1.51 -23.90 10.55
CA HIS A 291 -1.45 -23.57 11.98
C HIS A 291 -2.20 -22.26 12.32
N ALA A 292 -2.06 -21.24 11.47
CA ALA A 292 -2.68 -19.94 11.69
C ALA A 292 -4.17 -19.88 11.29
N CYS A 293 -4.64 -20.83 10.47
CA CYS A 293 -6.02 -20.89 10.04
C CYS A 293 -6.93 -21.47 11.13
N ILE A 294 -7.92 -20.66 11.55
CA ILE A 294 -8.92 -21.02 12.55
C ILE A 294 -10.29 -21.06 11.87
N LYS A 295 -11.08 -22.11 12.12
CA LYS A 295 -12.51 -22.11 11.81
C LYS A 295 -13.26 -21.40 12.93
N LEU A 296 -14.17 -20.50 12.61
CA LEU A 296 -14.94 -19.75 13.61
C LEU A 296 -15.66 -20.64 14.63
N ALA A 297 -16.13 -21.83 14.23
CA ALA A 297 -16.78 -22.78 15.16
C ALA A 297 -15.82 -23.34 16.23
N ASP A 298 -14.52 -23.38 15.91
CA ASP A 298 -13.45 -23.91 16.75
C ASP A 298 -12.76 -22.79 17.56
N ASP A 299 -13.11 -21.53 17.31
CA ASP A 299 -12.54 -20.38 18.00
C ASP A 299 -13.14 -20.25 19.41
N PRO A 300 -12.36 -20.48 20.48
CA PRO A 300 -12.85 -20.36 21.84
C PRO A 300 -13.24 -18.93 22.23
N SER A 301 -12.80 -17.91 21.48
CA SER A 301 -13.15 -16.51 21.68
C SER A 301 -14.40 -16.05 20.91
N ALA A 302 -14.86 -16.83 19.92
CA ALA A 302 -16.10 -16.57 19.18
C ALA A 302 -17.35 -17.18 19.84
N LYS A 303 -17.18 -17.96 20.92
CA LYS A 303 -18.28 -18.48 21.75
C LYS A 303 -18.67 -17.49 22.86
N VAL A 304 -18.97 -16.25 22.48
CA VAL A 304 -19.52 -15.21 23.37
C VAL A 304 -20.74 -14.59 22.71
#